data_AF-A0A7J7Q9X2-F1
#
_entry.id   AF-A0A7J7Q9X2-F1
#
_cell.length_a   1.000
_cell.length_b   1.000
_cell.length_c   1.000
_cell.angle_alpha   90.00
_cell.angle_beta   90.00
_cell.angle_gamma   90.00
#
_symmetry.space_group_name_H-M   'P 1'
#
loop_
_entity.id
_entity.type
_entity.pdbx_description
1 polymer ?
#
loop_
_entity_poly.entity_id
_entity_poly.type
_entity_poly.pdbx_seq_one_letter_code
_entity_poly.pdbx_strand_id
1 'polypeptide(L)'
;MARGGVTHAARSVLVLGVLVCAAIHETHASNFMRWSSYTPKPQPLGCNGEMYNSSGPLTDFAFAGYGAGMEKIPDLPVTVDVKRDFRAAGDGKKDDTAAVLAALKATQEAGGVIYFPPGKYLLNNQLNLTSNQVLRGAGRDATNLYFNTSLQQLHGWGPHWTAGMEKSPFTWAGGLISTQREKRLFDAQSLYLANLTRPAARGDTRLYLGFYRDDKKRADQLIVPGQWMSLTMLETPKAELAKHLINNRTEPGNRLGPDFGNRQMFTHMTRVTAVGPDWVEIERPLHVDVSLLFKPTVYRSSNFKVAGVGVEDLQIEFPWTPYLGHHEEPGYNAIEYEAAVNSWVRRVRILNADSGIKIYSSIFNTVSDVEFGVTPKPRRGGRWYGRNKVMQTAEKDGHMAIALHWASFDNLIEKFNITNAIFYHELLVAGYSAHNVFANGTGIDICLDHHGGAPHNNLWTDIDLVRAHNPACIPRTLPAAHLTPACAW
;
A
#
# COMPACT_ATOMS: atom_id res chain seq x y z
N MET A 1 31.92 19.64 29.72
CA MET A 1 31.83 19.61 28.24
C MET A 1 30.57 18.85 27.87
N ALA A 2 29.71 19.49 27.09
CA ALA A 2 28.29 19.16 26.95
C ALA A 2 28.04 17.81 26.24
N ARG A 3 27.11 17.03 26.80
CA ARG A 3 26.43 15.91 26.11
C ARG A 3 25.26 16.51 25.34
N GLY A 4 25.30 16.46 24.01
CA GLY A 4 24.17 16.84 23.16
C GLY A 4 23.14 15.72 23.13
N GLY A 5 22.04 15.89 23.86
CA GLY A 5 20.85 15.04 23.73
C GLY A 5 20.05 15.47 22.51
N VAL A 6 19.76 14.51 21.62
CA VAL A 6 18.87 14.71 20.47
C VAL A 6 17.43 14.57 21.00
N THR A 7 16.76 15.70 21.21
CA THR A 7 15.34 15.76 21.53
C THR A 7 14.53 15.29 20.32
N HIS A 8 13.85 14.16 20.43
CA HIS A 8 12.86 13.70 19.46
C HIS A 8 11.63 14.61 19.55
N ALA A 9 11.28 15.29 18.46
CA ALA A 9 10.02 15.98 18.36
C ALA A 9 8.92 14.93 18.19
N ALA A 10 8.23 14.59 19.28
CA ALA A 10 7.03 13.78 19.24
C ALA A 10 5.97 14.53 18.41
N ARG A 11 5.62 14.00 17.24
CA ARG A 11 4.40 14.41 16.55
C ARG A 11 3.26 13.64 17.21
N SER A 12 2.33 14.36 17.82
CA SER A 12 1.11 13.78 18.39
C SER A 12 0.30 13.11 17.28
N VAL A 13 0.18 11.78 17.33
CA VAL A 13 -0.71 11.00 16.48
C VAL A 13 -1.95 10.71 17.32
N LEU A 14 -3.08 11.31 16.97
CA LEU A 14 -4.37 10.92 17.52
C LEU A 14 -4.74 9.57 16.87
N VAL A 15 -4.74 8.49 17.64
CA VAL A 15 -5.09 7.15 17.15
C VAL A 15 -6.51 6.80 17.59
N LEU A 16 -7.47 6.92 16.68
CA LEU A 16 -8.80 6.31 16.85
C LEU A 16 -8.74 4.86 16.38
N GLY A 17 -8.49 3.94 17.30
CA GLY A 17 -8.54 2.50 17.01
C GLY A 17 -9.98 2.06 16.70
N VAL A 18 -10.26 1.74 15.42
CA VAL A 18 -11.52 1.10 15.02
C VAL A 18 -11.36 -0.42 15.08
N LEU A 19 -12.12 -1.06 15.97
CA LEU A 19 -12.23 -2.51 16.04
C LEU A 19 -13.25 -2.97 14.97
N VAL A 20 -12.78 -3.56 13.86
CA VAL A 20 -13.67 -4.12 12.83
C VAL A 20 -14.07 -5.55 13.22
N CYS A 21 -15.36 -5.78 13.47
CA CYS A 21 -15.93 -7.11 13.68
C CYS A 21 -16.63 -7.55 12.39
N ALA A 22 -16.16 -8.62 11.76
CA ALA A 22 -16.82 -9.24 10.61
C ALA A 22 -18.13 -9.93 11.04
N ALA A 23 -19.22 -9.73 10.28
CA ALA A 23 -20.45 -10.49 10.45
C ALA A 23 -20.89 -11.10 9.11
N ILE A 24 -21.22 -12.38 9.16
CA ILE A 24 -21.73 -13.24 8.10
C ILE A 24 -23.25 -12.96 7.94
N HIS A 25 -23.77 -13.05 6.72
CA HIS A 25 -25.19 -12.86 6.41
C HIS A 25 -26.12 -13.83 7.16
N GLU A 26 -27.21 -13.30 7.70
CA GLU A 26 -28.52 -13.97 7.75
C GLU A 26 -29.65 -12.92 7.78
N THR A 27 -30.78 -13.24 7.18
CA THR A 27 -31.87 -12.32 6.81
C THR A 27 -32.94 -12.15 7.89
N HIS A 28 -33.63 -10.99 7.82
CA HIS A 28 -34.96 -10.63 8.33
C HIS A 28 -35.14 -9.83 9.64
N ALA A 29 -35.99 -8.80 9.45
CA ALA A 29 -36.98 -8.19 10.34
C ALA A 29 -36.55 -7.10 11.35
N SER A 30 -37.32 -6.01 11.24
CA SER A 30 -37.34 -4.75 11.98
C SER A 30 -37.51 -4.87 13.49
N ASN A 31 -36.81 -4.01 14.26
CA ASN A 31 -37.32 -3.43 15.51
C ASN A 31 -36.54 -2.16 15.91
N PHE A 32 -37.29 -1.13 16.34
CA PHE A 32 -36.79 0.09 16.96
C PHE A 32 -36.06 -0.21 18.27
N MET A 33 -34.92 0.46 18.55
CA MET A 33 -34.27 0.38 19.88
C MET A 33 -33.84 1.74 20.40
N ARG A 34 -34.13 1.94 21.70
CA ARG A 34 -33.81 3.12 22.53
C ARG A 34 -32.30 3.35 22.65
N TRP A 35 -31.88 4.61 22.61
CA TRP A 35 -30.53 5.03 22.92
C TRP A 35 -30.29 5.00 24.44
N SER A 36 -29.28 4.25 24.90
CA SER A 36 -28.73 4.37 26.25
C SER A 36 -27.45 5.20 26.22
N SER A 37 -27.24 6.00 27.26
CA SER A 37 -26.07 6.85 27.48
C SER A 37 -24.79 6.02 27.65
N TYR A 38 -23.85 6.17 26.72
CA TYR A 38 -22.54 5.51 26.77
C TYR A 38 -21.54 6.33 27.61
N THR A 39 -20.85 5.67 28.54
CA THR A 39 -19.67 6.16 29.26
C THR A 39 -18.41 5.85 28.45
N PRO A 40 -17.53 6.82 28.13
CA PRO A 40 -16.31 6.57 27.36
C PRO A 40 -15.40 5.55 28.07
N LYS A 41 -15.02 4.49 27.36
CA LYS A 41 -13.92 3.60 27.78
C LYS A 41 -12.56 4.30 27.57
N PRO A 42 -11.54 3.99 28.40
CA PRO A 42 -10.24 4.66 28.35
C PRO A 42 -9.58 4.55 26.96
N GLN A 43 -8.92 5.62 26.52
CA GLN A 43 -8.12 5.61 25.30
C GLN A 43 -7.00 4.57 25.43
N PRO A 44 -6.95 3.53 24.58
CA PRO A 44 -6.04 2.40 24.76
C PRO A 44 -4.56 2.75 24.60
N LEU A 45 -4.26 3.95 24.09
CA LEU A 45 -2.91 4.47 23.92
C LEU A 45 -2.63 5.71 24.77
N GLY A 46 -3.62 6.28 25.46
CA GLY A 46 -3.49 7.63 26.00
C GLY A 46 -3.42 8.71 24.89
N CYS A 47 -3.31 9.98 25.26
CA CYS A 47 -3.34 11.07 24.27
C CYS A 47 -2.03 11.21 23.47
N ASN A 48 -0.92 10.71 24.01
CA ASN A 48 0.42 10.78 23.43
C ASN A 48 1.05 9.39 23.23
N GLY A 49 0.27 8.31 23.32
CA GLY A 49 0.83 6.95 23.26
C GLY A 49 1.39 6.45 24.59
N GLU A 50 1.23 7.19 25.69
CA GLU A 50 1.80 6.86 27.01
C GLU A 50 1.27 5.56 27.63
N MET A 51 0.14 5.05 27.15
CA MET A 51 -0.43 3.76 27.56
C MET A 51 -0.09 2.62 26.59
N TYR A 52 0.74 2.89 25.57
CA TYR A 52 1.17 1.86 24.63
C TYR A 52 1.92 0.73 25.35
N ASN A 53 1.52 -0.50 25.03
CA ASN A 53 2.17 -1.72 25.49
C ASN A 53 2.51 -2.57 24.27
N SER A 54 3.80 -2.86 24.07
CA SER A 54 4.30 -3.62 22.93
C SER A 54 3.80 -5.07 22.88
N SER A 55 3.44 -5.65 24.02
CA SER A 55 2.78 -6.96 24.09
C SER A 55 1.25 -6.88 23.96
N GLY A 56 0.70 -5.67 23.86
CA GLY A 56 -0.73 -5.42 23.73
C GLY A 56 -1.26 -5.70 22.31
N PRO A 57 -2.59 -5.68 22.12
CA PRO A 57 -3.21 -5.99 20.83
C PRO A 57 -2.99 -4.92 19.75
N LEU A 58 -2.55 -3.71 20.13
CA LEU A 58 -2.26 -2.62 19.20
C LEU A 58 -0.80 -2.66 18.75
N THR A 59 -0.58 -2.50 17.46
CA THR A 59 0.77 -2.41 16.89
C THR A 59 1.30 -0.98 16.93
N ASP A 60 2.62 -0.83 16.99
CA ASP A 60 3.29 0.44 16.72
C ASP A 60 3.34 0.73 15.21
N PHE A 61 2.60 1.74 14.79
CA PHE A 61 2.46 2.19 13.41
C PHE A 61 3.46 3.31 13.03
N ALA A 62 4.32 3.75 13.95
CA ALA A 62 5.28 4.85 13.70
C ALA A 62 6.27 4.55 12.56
N PHE A 63 6.42 3.28 12.18
CA PHE A 63 7.31 2.83 11.12
C PHE A 63 6.68 2.87 9.72
N ALA A 64 5.42 3.27 9.59
CA ALA A 64 4.76 3.32 8.30
C ALA A 64 5.31 4.46 7.41
N GLY A 65 5.60 4.14 6.16
CA GLY A 65 6.04 5.10 5.15
C GLY A 65 7.55 5.19 4.95
N TYR A 66 7.95 6.14 4.11
CA TYR A 66 9.32 6.35 3.63
C TYR A 66 10.35 6.36 4.77
N GLY A 67 11.46 5.64 4.58
CA GLY A 67 12.52 5.53 5.57
C GLY A 67 12.04 4.90 6.89
N ALA A 68 11.07 3.99 6.79
CA ALA A 68 10.36 3.40 7.91
C ALA A 68 9.77 4.47 8.86
N GLY A 69 9.11 5.48 8.29
CA GLY A 69 8.47 6.58 9.03
C GLY A 69 9.43 7.58 9.69
N MET A 70 10.74 7.37 9.59
CA MET A 70 11.76 8.16 10.30
C MET A 70 12.48 9.18 9.42
N GLU A 71 12.35 9.06 8.09
CA GLU A 71 13.02 9.94 7.15
C GLU A 71 12.02 10.80 6.37
N LYS A 72 12.48 11.94 5.89
CA LYS A 72 11.70 12.74 4.95
C LYS A 72 11.94 12.23 3.54
N ILE A 73 10.87 12.18 2.74
CA ILE A 73 10.99 11.97 1.30
C ILE A 73 11.96 13.02 0.73
N PRO A 74 13.00 12.62 -0.02
CA PRO A 74 14.06 13.51 -0.46
C PRO A 74 13.59 14.46 -1.57
N ASP A 75 14.10 15.69 -1.53
CA ASP A 75 13.94 16.65 -2.63
C ASP A 75 15.19 16.63 -3.52
N LEU A 76 15.19 15.71 -4.48
CA LEU A 76 16.32 15.47 -5.38
C LEU A 76 16.44 16.56 -6.47
N PRO A 77 17.65 16.94 -6.93
CA PRO A 77 17.81 17.85 -8.06
C PRO A 77 17.35 17.22 -9.39
N VAL A 78 16.90 18.05 -10.33
CA VAL A 78 16.55 17.59 -11.69
C VAL A 78 17.78 17.00 -12.38
N THR A 79 17.67 15.77 -12.88
CA THR A 79 18.74 15.09 -13.62
C THR A 79 18.61 15.35 -15.11
N VAL A 80 17.40 15.18 -15.65
CA VAL A 80 17.09 15.41 -17.06
C VAL A 80 15.73 16.09 -17.22
N ASP A 81 15.57 16.84 -18.30
CA ASP A 81 14.33 17.53 -18.68
C ASP A 81 13.82 16.99 -20.03
N VAL A 82 12.58 16.49 -20.05
CA VAL A 82 12.02 15.83 -21.24
C VAL A 82 11.89 16.74 -22.46
N LYS A 83 11.74 18.07 -22.28
CA LYS A 83 11.68 19.04 -23.39
C LYS A 83 13.09 19.41 -23.84
N ARG A 84 13.94 19.85 -22.90
CA ARG A 84 15.30 20.33 -23.18
C ARG A 84 16.19 19.23 -23.78
N ASP A 85 16.16 18.04 -23.17
CA ASP A 85 17.13 16.99 -23.47
C ASP A 85 16.59 15.97 -24.49
N PHE A 86 15.27 15.74 -24.49
CA PHE A 86 14.63 14.68 -25.30
C PHE A 86 13.58 15.18 -26.30
N ARG A 87 13.35 16.51 -26.38
CA ARG A 87 12.47 17.14 -27.38
C ARG A 87 11.01 16.68 -27.33
N ALA A 88 10.51 16.35 -26.15
CA ALA A 88 9.07 16.25 -25.90
C ALA A 88 8.41 17.61 -26.19
N ALA A 89 7.24 17.61 -26.82
CA ALA A 89 6.48 18.81 -27.11
C ALA A 89 5.68 19.29 -25.89
N GLY A 90 4.99 18.37 -25.21
CA GLY A 90 4.07 18.70 -24.12
C GLY A 90 2.89 19.57 -24.58
N ASP A 91 2.43 19.40 -25.83
CA ASP A 91 1.36 20.17 -26.47
C ASP A 91 0.00 19.45 -26.51
N GLY A 92 -0.07 18.22 -25.99
CA GLY A 92 -1.24 17.35 -25.98
C GLY A 92 -1.59 16.73 -27.33
N LYS A 93 -0.77 16.94 -28.36
CA LYS A 93 -1.03 16.51 -29.75
C LYS A 93 0.07 15.59 -30.27
N LYS A 94 1.33 15.98 -30.14
CA LYS A 94 2.46 15.14 -30.53
C LYS A 94 2.61 14.02 -29.52
N ASP A 95 2.79 12.80 -30.02
CA ASP A 95 3.16 11.67 -29.16
C ASP A 95 4.56 11.89 -28.57
N ASP A 96 4.61 12.05 -27.24
CA ASP A 96 5.83 12.30 -26.48
C ASP A 96 6.44 11.02 -25.90
N THR A 97 5.84 9.86 -26.17
CA THR A 97 6.26 8.56 -25.61
C THR A 97 7.74 8.28 -25.84
N ALA A 98 8.24 8.46 -27.06
CA ALA A 98 9.63 8.18 -27.40
C ALA A 98 10.62 9.07 -26.62
N ALA A 99 10.27 10.34 -26.40
CA ALA A 99 11.09 11.27 -25.63
C ALA A 99 11.14 10.87 -24.15
N VAL A 100 10.00 10.48 -23.57
CA VAL A 100 9.90 10.06 -22.17
C VAL A 100 10.62 8.73 -21.94
N LEU A 101 10.47 7.74 -22.84
CA LEU A 101 11.19 6.48 -22.74
C LEU A 101 12.71 6.67 -22.89
N ALA A 102 13.16 7.62 -23.71
CA ALA A 102 14.58 7.97 -23.79
C ALA A 102 15.09 8.60 -22.48
N ALA A 103 14.29 9.43 -21.81
CA ALA A 103 14.62 9.98 -20.51
C ALA A 103 14.72 8.90 -19.42
N LEU A 104 13.78 7.96 -19.39
CA LEU A 104 13.83 6.78 -18.51
C LEU A 104 15.07 5.94 -18.76
N LYS A 105 15.42 5.69 -20.04
CA LYS A 105 16.63 4.95 -20.37
C LYS A 105 17.89 5.69 -19.92
N ALA A 106 17.94 7.01 -20.05
CA ALA A 106 19.10 7.81 -19.68
C ALA A 106 19.38 7.82 -18.16
N THR A 107 18.36 7.58 -17.33
CA THR A 107 18.48 7.53 -15.87
C THR A 107 18.35 6.13 -15.28
N GLN A 108 18.32 5.08 -16.11
CA GLN A 108 18.04 3.72 -15.67
C GLN A 108 19.10 3.16 -14.70
N GLU A 109 20.38 3.41 -14.95
CA GLU A 109 21.49 2.85 -14.14
C GLU A 109 21.77 3.67 -12.88
N ALA A 110 21.81 5.01 -13.02
CA ALA A 110 22.17 5.92 -11.92
C ALA A 110 20.96 6.38 -11.09
N GLY A 111 19.74 6.12 -11.55
CA GLY A 111 18.57 6.83 -11.09
C GLY A 111 18.57 8.29 -11.56
N GLY A 112 17.60 9.05 -11.06
CA GLY A 112 17.51 10.48 -11.30
C GLY A 112 16.09 11.00 -11.44
N VAL A 113 15.98 12.32 -11.33
CA VAL A 113 14.71 13.04 -11.53
C VAL A 113 14.55 13.35 -13.01
N ILE A 114 13.52 12.76 -13.60
CA ILE A 114 13.02 13.03 -14.95
C ILE A 114 11.96 14.12 -14.82
N TYR A 115 12.32 15.33 -15.23
CA TYR A 115 11.48 16.51 -15.07
C TYR A 115 10.61 16.76 -16.31
N PHE A 116 9.34 17.06 -16.04
CA PHE A 116 8.31 17.41 -17.01
C PHE A 116 7.91 18.87 -16.79
N PRO A 117 8.44 19.83 -17.60
CA PRO A 117 7.96 21.20 -17.61
C PRO A 117 6.44 21.32 -17.82
N PRO A 118 5.84 22.52 -17.63
CA PRO A 118 4.43 22.72 -17.90
C PRO A 118 4.03 22.28 -19.32
N GLY A 119 2.91 21.56 -19.42
CA GLY A 119 2.41 20.98 -20.67
C GLY A 119 1.52 19.76 -20.48
N LYS A 120 0.87 19.35 -21.57
CA LYS A 120 0.13 18.09 -21.67
C LYS A 120 0.93 17.12 -22.55
N TYR A 121 1.38 16.02 -21.98
CA TYR A 121 2.21 15.03 -22.66
C TYR A 121 1.33 13.86 -23.09
N LEU A 122 1.13 13.71 -24.41
CA LEU A 122 0.39 12.58 -24.96
C LEU A 122 1.28 11.34 -24.95
N LEU A 123 0.86 10.31 -24.23
CA LEU A 123 1.59 9.06 -24.04
C LEU A 123 0.73 7.88 -24.49
N ASN A 124 1.33 6.97 -25.26
CA ASN A 124 0.69 5.78 -25.81
C ASN A 124 1.43 4.49 -25.42
N ASN A 125 2.18 4.50 -24.31
CA ASN A 125 2.86 3.32 -23.78
C ASN A 125 3.03 3.41 -22.26
N GLN A 126 3.35 2.29 -21.63
CA GLN A 126 3.71 2.23 -20.21
C GLN A 126 5.06 2.90 -19.93
N LEU A 127 5.18 3.47 -18.73
CA LEU A 127 6.41 3.98 -18.15
C LEU A 127 6.85 3.02 -17.04
N ASN A 128 7.88 2.22 -17.32
CA ASN A 128 8.45 1.29 -16.35
C ASN A 128 9.66 1.92 -15.66
N LEU A 129 9.55 2.13 -14.35
CA LEU A 129 10.59 2.71 -13.53
C LEU A 129 11.45 1.62 -12.89
N THR A 130 12.71 1.97 -12.74
CA THR A 130 13.76 1.25 -12.01
C THR A 130 14.16 2.05 -10.77
N SER A 131 14.98 1.44 -9.90
CA SER A 131 15.40 2.06 -8.64
C SER A 131 15.91 3.50 -8.81
N ASN A 132 15.56 4.35 -7.85
CA ASN A 132 15.98 5.75 -7.75
C ASN A 132 15.52 6.66 -8.92
N GLN A 133 14.57 6.21 -9.75
CA GLN A 133 13.95 7.07 -10.77
C GLN A 133 12.74 7.81 -10.22
N VAL A 134 12.64 9.10 -10.55
CA VAL A 134 11.53 9.97 -10.14
C VAL A 134 10.93 10.66 -11.36
N LEU A 135 9.62 10.53 -11.57
CA LEU A 135 8.88 11.39 -12.49
C LEU A 135 8.41 12.61 -11.73
N ARG A 136 8.85 13.81 -12.13
CA ARG A 136 8.47 15.07 -11.47
C ARG A 136 7.89 16.06 -12.47
N GLY A 137 6.71 16.60 -12.20
CA GLY A 137 6.15 17.73 -12.94
C GLY A 137 6.43 19.10 -12.32
N ALA A 138 5.87 20.13 -12.92
CA ALA A 138 5.92 21.52 -12.45
C ALA A 138 4.75 21.86 -11.48
N GLY A 139 4.02 20.85 -11.02
CA GLY A 139 2.79 20.95 -10.24
C GLY A 139 1.61 20.26 -10.95
N ARG A 140 0.67 19.70 -10.16
CA ARG A 140 -0.50 18.96 -10.69
C ARG A 140 -1.42 19.78 -11.59
N ASP A 141 -1.40 21.10 -11.50
CA ASP A 141 -2.18 21.99 -12.38
C ASP A 141 -1.40 22.45 -13.62
N ALA A 142 -0.09 22.18 -13.68
CA ALA A 142 0.81 22.65 -14.74
C ALA A 142 1.30 21.54 -15.68
N THR A 143 1.50 20.32 -15.14
CA THR A 143 2.00 19.16 -15.88
C THR A 143 0.96 18.06 -15.92
N ASN A 144 0.60 17.61 -17.11
CA ASN A 144 -0.37 16.54 -17.33
C ASN A 144 0.23 15.41 -18.17
N LEU A 145 0.38 14.22 -17.60
CA LEU A 145 0.69 13.00 -18.31
C LEU A 145 -0.63 12.36 -18.78
N TYR A 146 -0.93 12.50 -20.07
CA TYR A 146 -2.17 12.00 -20.66
C TYR A 146 -1.92 10.68 -21.38
N PHE A 147 -2.33 9.58 -20.75
CA PHE A 147 -2.19 8.24 -21.32
C PHE A 147 -3.41 7.88 -22.15
N ASN A 148 -3.27 7.90 -23.47
CA ASN A 148 -4.38 7.70 -24.40
C ASN A 148 -4.61 6.22 -24.76
N THR A 149 -3.75 5.32 -24.27
CA THR A 149 -3.79 3.88 -24.58
C THR A 149 -3.91 3.09 -23.28
N SER A 150 -4.89 2.20 -23.18
CA SER A 150 -5.09 1.31 -22.02
C SER A 150 -4.13 0.13 -22.03
N LEU A 151 -3.96 -0.53 -20.87
CA LEU A 151 -3.17 -1.76 -20.77
C LEU A 151 -3.70 -2.87 -21.70
N GLN A 152 -5.01 -2.96 -21.88
CA GLN A 152 -5.62 -3.90 -22.83
C GLN A 152 -5.23 -3.59 -24.27
N GLN A 153 -5.17 -2.32 -24.67
CA GLN A 153 -4.76 -1.95 -26.02
C GLN A 153 -3.27 -2.25 -26.26
N LEU A 154 -2.43 -2.10 -25.24
CA LEU A 154 -0.99 -2.39 -25.32
C LEU A 154 -0.68 -3.89 -25.37
N HIS A 155 -1.36 -4.68 -24.54
CA HIS A 155 -0.96 -6.07 -24.26
C HIS A 155 -2.02 -7.11 -24.65
N GLY A 156 -3.13 -6.66 -25.23
CA GLY A 156 -4.35 -7.47 -25.30
C GLY A 156 -4.89 -7.78 -23.90
N TRP A 157 -5.75 -8.79 -23.80
CA TRP A 157 -6.17 -9.32 -22.49
C TRP A 157 -5.10 -10.20 -21.82
N GLY A 158 -3.89 -10.29 -22.40
CA GLY A 158 -2.79 -11.08 -21.86
C GLY A 158 -3.03 -12.59 -21.83
N PRO A 159 -2.03 -13.38 -21.37
CA PRO A 159 -2.09 -14.84 -21.35
C PRO A 159 -2.96 -15.41 -20.22
N HIS A 160 -3.33 -14.57 -19.25
CA HIS A 160 -4.15 -14.96 -18.11
C HIS A 160 -5.65 -14.81 -18.36
N TRP A 161 -6.05 -14.45 -19.58
CA TRP A 161 -7.44 -14.39 -19.99
C TRP A 161 -7.84 -15.64 -20.76
N THR A 162 -9.00 -16.21 -20.44
CA THR A 162 -9.69 -17.19 -21.28
C THR A 162 -11.14 -16.78 -21.49
N ALA A 163 -11.74 -17.19 -22.62
CA ALA A 163 -13.15 -16.94 -22.89
C ALA A 163 -14.02 -17.56 -21.77
N GLY A 164 -14.90 -16.75 -21.16
CA GLY A 164 -15.70 -17.14 -20.01
C GLY A 164 -15.08 -16.81 -18.64
N MET A 165 -13.88 -16.22 -18.57
CA MET A 165 -13.37 -15.68 -17.32
C MET A 165 -14.18 -14.47 -16.85
N GLU A 166 -14.58 -14.52 -15.58
CA GLU A 166 -15.42 -13.50 -14.96
C GLU A 166 -14.70 -12.17 -14.72
N LYS A 167 -13.35 -12.10 -14.77
CA LYS A 167 -12.59 -10.89 -14.38
C LYS A 167 -11.53 -10.47 -15.40
N SER A 168 -11.36 -9.16 -15.56
CA SER A 168 -10.30 -8.55 -16.36
C SER A 168 -8.93 -8.83 -15.74
N PRO A 169 -7.88 -9.12 -16.53
CA PRO A 169 -6.50 -9.24 -16.04
C PRO A 169 -5.99 -7.94 -15.40
N PHE A 170 -6.54 -6.79 -15.79
CA PHE A 170 -6.13 -5.47 -15.31
C PHE A 170 -6.88 -5.03 -14.06
N THR A 171 -7.85 -5.83 -13.62
CA THR A 171 -8.50 -5.63 -12.33
C THR A 171 -7.45 -5.57 -11.21
N TRP A 172 -6.59 -6.59 -11.12
CA TRP A 172 -5.70 -6.79 -9.98
C TRP A 172 -4.22 -6.59 -10.30
N ALA A 173 -3.87 -6.14 -11.50
CA ALA A 173 -2.48 -6.02 -11.94
C ALA A 173 -2.32 -4.98 -13.06
N GLY A 174 -1.08 -4.53 -13.27
CA GLY A 174 -0.69 -3.53 -14.25
C GLY A 174 -0.99 -2.09 -13.84
N GLY A 175 -0.03 -1.20 -14.09
CA GLY A 175 -0.17 0.25 -14.11
C GLY A 175 0.46 0.83 -15.37
N LEU A 176 0.00 2.00 -15.81
CA LEU A 176 0.62 2.73 -16.92
C LEU A 176 1.90 3.44 -16.50
N ILE A 177 2.05 3.69 -15.19
CA ILE A 177 3.33 3.93 -14.53
C ILE A 177 3.56 2.76 -13.57
N SER A 178 4.67 2.04 -13.70
CA SER A 178 4.88 0.82 -12.93
C SER A 178 6.34 0.66 -12.50
N THR A 179 6.58 0.16 -11.29
CA THR A 179 7.86 -0.49 -10.98
C THR A 179 7.82 -1.87 -11.60
N GLN A 180 8.82 -2.22 -12.42
CA GLN A 180 8.81 -3.49 -13.16
C GLN A 180 8.42 -4.66 -12.26
N ARG A 181 7.59 -5.58 -12.78
CA ARG A 181 7.13 -6.79 -12.09
C ARG A 181 8.31 -7.72 -11.82
N GLU A 182 9.02 -7.46 -10.74
CA GLU A 182 10.01 -8.38 -10.23
C GLU A 182 9.37 -9.33 -9.22
N LYS A 183 9.55 -10.64 -9.44
CA LYS A 183 9.08 -11.62 -8.47
C LYS A 183 9.91 -11.50 -7.19
N ARG A 184 9.19 -11.24 -6.10
CA ARG A 184 9.56 -11.27 -4.66
C ARG A 184 10.38 -10.08 -4.17
N LEU A 185 9.96 -9.47 -3.05
CA LEU A 185 10.76 -8.51 -2.26
C LEU A 185 12.14 -9.03 -1.88
N PHE A 186 12.30 -10.36 -1.75
CA PHE A 186 13.53 -11.01 -1.34
C PHE A 186 13.87 -12.18 -2.28
N ASP A 187 15.13 -12.25 -2.73
CA ASP A 187 15.69 -13.47 -3.29
C ASP A 187 16.14 -14.39 -2.15
N ALA A 188 15.43 -15.51 -1.98
CA ALA A 188 15.53 -16.36 -0.80
C ALA A 188 16.84 -17.17 -0.71
N GLN A 189 17.63 -17.30 -1.78
CA GLN A 189 18.85 -18.11 -1.75
C GLN A 189 20.11 -17.30 -1.43
N SER A 190 20.20 -16.06 -1.91
CA SER A 190 21.38 -15.20 -1.74
C SER A 190 21.35 -14.37 -0.45
N LEU A 191 20.18 -14.20 0.18
CA LEU A 191 19.99 -13.32 1.34
C LEU A 191 19.74 -14.06 2.66
N TYR A 192 19.70 -15.39 2.67
CA TYR A 192 19.44 -16.17 3.89
C TYR A 192 20.50 -15.92 4.96
N LEU A 193 20.07 -15.67 6.20
CA LEU A 193 20.96 -15.56 7.35
C LEU A 193 20.81 -16.75 8.29
N ALA A 194 19.61 -16.98 8.83
CA ALA A 194 19.36 -17.99 9.86
C ALA A 194 17.87 -18.33 10.00
N ASN A 195 17.58 -19.46 10.65
CA ASN A 195 16.24 -19.76 11.15
C ASN A 195 16.12 -19.31 12.60
N LEU A 196 14.91 -19.07 13.10
CA LEU A 196 14.70 -18.98 14.54
C LEU A 196 14.75 -20.37 15.17
N THR A 197 15.39 -20.50 16.34
CA THR A 197 15.51 -21.77 17.08
C THR A 197 14.47 -21.95 18.17
N ARG A 198 13.77 -20.88 18.55
CA ARG A 198 12.76 -20.87 19.61
C ARG A 198 11.59 -19.96 19.19
N PRO A 199 10.36 -20.25 19.63
CA PRO A 199 9.26 -19.30 19.51
C PRO A 199 9.60 -17.96 20.19
N ALA A 200 8.98 -16.89 19.72
CA ALA A 200 9.07 -15.55 20.33
C ALA A 200 7.66 -14.96 20.45
N ALA A 201 7.41 -14.21 21.51
CA ALA A 201 6.10 -13.61 21.78
C ALA A 201 5.98 -12.22 21.14
N ARG A 202 4.74 -11.79 20.92
CA ARG A 202 4.43 -10.39 20.66
C ARG A 202 5.02 -9.50 21.76
N GLY A 203 5.69 -8.44 21.36
CA GLY A 203 6.40 -7.52 22.24
C GLY A 203 7.87 -7.88 22.47
N ASP A 204 8.30 -9.10 22.13
CA ASP A 204 9.70 -9.47 22.24
C ASP A 204 10.56 -8.70 21.22
N THR A 205 11.76 -8.34 21.65
CA THR A 205 12.79 -7.68 20.84
C THR A 205 14.04 -8.54 20.66
N ARG A 206 14.12 -9.71 21.30
CA ARG A 206 15.25 -10.64 21.16
C ARG A 206 14.84 -11.90 20.43
N LEU A 207 15.53 -12.20 19.33
CA LEU A 207 15.32 -13.40 18.52
C LEU A 207 16.54 -14.32 18.63
N TYR A 208 16.31 -15.62 18.81
CA TYR A 208 17.37 -16.64 18.88
C TYR A 208 17.50 -17.35 17.54
N LEU A 209 18.72 -17.41 17.02
CA LEU A 209 19.05 -17.80 15.65
C LEU A 209 19.82 -19.11 15.62
N GLY A 210 19.55 -19.92 14.59
CA GLY A 210 20.26 -21.15 14.28
C GLY A 210 20.66 -21.19 12.81
N PHE A 211 21.89 -21.64 12.56
CA PHE A 211 22.50 -21.65 11.24
C PHE A 211 22.41 -23.04 10.63
N TYR A 212 21.65 -23.15 9.53
CA TYR A 212 21.46 -24.43 8.86
C TYR A 212 22.79 -24.99 8.32
N ARG A 213 23.10 -26.26 8.66
CA ARG A 213 24.27 -27.05 8.23
C ARG A 213 25.65 -26.57 8.69
N ASP A 214 25.73 -25.59 9.59
CA ASP A 214 27.00 -25.13 10.12
C ASP A 214 26.82 -24.62 11.56
N ASP A 215 27.02 -25.52 12.52
CA ASP A 215 26.95 -25.27 13.96
C ASP A 215 28.09 -24.37 14.47
N LYS A 216 29.08 -24.06 13.63
CA LYS A 216 30.18 -23.14 13.95
C LYS A 216 29.88 -21.69 13.58
N LYS A 217 28.87 -21.44 12.74
CA LYS A 217 28.44 -20.07 12.42
C LYS A 217 27.76 -19.43 13.62
N ARG A 218 28.02 -18.14 13.82
CA ARG A 218 27.43 -17.31 14.87
C ARG A 218 26.76 -16.08 14.27
N ALA A 219 25.75 -15.54 14.96
CA ALA A 219 25.05 -14.34 14.51
C ALA A 219 25.98 -13.14 14.46
N ASP A 220 26.81 -12.96 15.49
CA ASP A 220 27.80 -11.88 15.60
C ASP A 220 28.91 -11.89 14.53
N GLN A 221 28.99 -12.93 13.70
CA GLN A 221 29.89 -13.01 12.55
C GLN A 221 29.22 -12.60 11.23
N LEU A 222 27.89 -12.65 11.17
CA LEU A 222 27.10 -12.48 9.94
C LEU A 222 26.21 -11.24 9.97
N ILE A 223 25.95 -10.73 11.18
CA ILE A 223 24.99 -9.69 11.49
C ILE A 223 25.67 -8.64 12.35
N VAL A 224 25.57 -7.37 11.93
CA VAL A 224 26.13 -6.23 12.67
C VAL A 224 25.02 -5.28 13.15
N PRO A 225 25.15 -4.64 14.32
CA PRO A 225 24.23 -3.58 14.76
C PRO A 225 24.10 -2.46 13.72
N GLY A 226 22.89 -1.91 13.59
CA GLY A 226 22.51 -0.90 12.60
C GLY A 226 22.07 -1.48 11.26
N GLN A 227 22.39 -2.74 10.96
CA GLN A 227 21.97 -3.35 9.70
C GLN A 227 20.46 -3.65 9.70
N TRP A 228 19.85 -3.56 8.52
CA TRP A 228 18.49 -4.01 8.29
C TRP A 228 18.41 -5.53 8.09
N MET A 229 17.37 -6.14 8.66
CA MET A 229 16.99 -7.53 8.42
C MET A 229 15.48 -7.67 8.25
N SER A 230 15.05 -8.75 7.63
CA SER A 230 13.65 -9.16 7.59
C SER A 230 13.46 -10.50 8.27
N LEU A 231 12.49 -10.56 9.18
CA LEU A 231 11.93 -11.80 9.69
C LEU A 231 10.73 -12.17 8.82
N THR A 232 10.70 -13.39 8.32
CA THR A 232 9.61 -13.85 7.44
C THR A 232 9.00 -15.13 7.97
N MET A 233 7.72 -15.35 7.69
CA MET A 233 7.02 -16.60 8.02
C MET A 233 6.29 -17.14 6.80
N LEU A 234 6.28 -18.47 6.68
CA LEU A 234 5.58 -19.19 5.64
C LEU A 234 4.16 -19.54 6.08
N GLU A 235 3.21 -19.41 5.16
CA GLU A 235 1.89 -20.00 5.32
C GLU A 235 1.98 -21.53 5.23
N THR A 236 1.16 -22.24 6.02
CA THR A 236 1.03 -23.69 5.95
C THR A 236 0.00 -24.09 4.89
N PRO A 237 0.07 -25.31 4.33
CA PRO A 237 -0.97 -25.82 3.43
C PRO A 237 -2.39 -25.84 4.02
N LYS A 238 -2.54 -25.63 5.33
CA LYS A 238 -3.81 -25.59 6.06
C LYS A 238 -4.24 -24.17 6.49
N ALA A 239 -3.59 -23.12 5.97
CA ALA A 239 -3.88 -21.72 6.31
C ALA A 239 -3.70 -21.39 7.81
N GLU A 240 -2.78 -22.06 8.50
CA GLU A 240 -2.60 -21.88 9.94
C GLU A 240 -1.94 -20.54 10.29
N LEU A 241 -1.11 -19.97 9.40
CA LEU A 241 -0.57 -18.63 9.61
C LEU A 241 -1.69 -17.60 9.49
N ALA A 242 -2.53 -17.64 8.46
CA ALA A 242 -3.68 -16.76 8.33
C ALA A 242 -4.60 -16.82 9.56
N LYS A 243 -4.90 -18.03 10.04
CA LYS A 243 -5.69 -18.26 11.26
C LYS A 243 -5.04 -17.64 12.49
N HIS A 244 -3.72 -17.80 12.62
CA HIS A 244 -2.92 -17.21 13.68
C HIS A 244 -2.95 -15.68 13.65
N LEU A 245 -2.79 -15.06 12.47
CA LEU A 245 -2.77 -13.61 12.28
C LEU A 245 -4.12 -12.93 12.60
N ILE A 246 -5.24 -13.65 12.43
CA ILE A 246 -6.57 -13.20 12.85
C ILE A 246 -6.90 -13.60 14.30
N ASN A 247 -5.89 -13.85 15.12
CA ASN A 247 -5.97 -14.22 16.53
C ASN A 247 -6.85 -15.46 16.81
N ASN A 248 -6.86 -16.43 15.89
CA ASN A 248 -7.66 -17.66 15.98
C ASN A 248 -9.17 -17.42 16.22
N ARG A 249 -9.68 -16.24 15.84
CA ARG A 249 -11.08 -15.84 16.12
C ARG A 249 -12.09 -16.45 15.16
N THR A 250 -11.66 -16.89 13.99
CA THR A 250 -12.50 -17.51 12.96
C THR A 250 -11.65 -18.39 12.04
N GLU A 251 -12.30 -19.15 11.16
CA GLU A 251 -11.60 -19.91 10.12
C GLU A 251 -11.24 -18.99 8.93
N PRO A 252 -10.01 -19.08 8.42
CA PRO A 252 -9.63 -18.43 7.18
C PRO A 252 -10.39 -19.02 5.98
N GLY A 253 -10.53 -18.24 4.91
CA GLY A 253 -11.15 -18.71 3.67
C GLY A 253 -10.45 -19.95 3.11
N ASN A 254 -11.23 -20.92 2.62
CA ASN A 254 -10.76 -22.24 2.18
C ASN A 254 -9.74 -22.23 1.02
N ARG A 255 -9.59 -21.09 0.34
CA ARG A 255 -8.60 -20.89 -0.73
C ARG A 255 -7.19 -20.60 -0.23
N LEU A 256 -7.03 -20.15 1.02
CA LEU A 256 -5.73 -19.65 1.49
C LEU A 256 -4.66 -20.74 1.58
N GLY A 257 -4.99 -21.92 2.09
CA GLY A 257 -4.08 -23.05 2.15
C GLY A 257 -3.62 -23.53 0.76
N PRO A 258 -4.55 -23.84 -0.16
CA PRO A 258 -4.21 -24.22 -1.54
C PRO A 258 -3.42 -23.16 -2.31
N ASP A 259 -3.79 -21.88 -2.20
CA ASP A 259 -3.21 -20.83 -3.03
C ASP A 259 -1.84 -20.35 -2.49
N PHE A 260 -1.64 -20.42 -1.16
CA PHE A 260 -0.47 -19.82 -0.50
C PHE A 260 0.34 -20.75 0.39
N GLY A 261 -0.05 -22.01 0.53
CA GLY A 261 0.71 -23.00 1.29
C GLY A 261 2.18 -23.05 0.89
N ASN A 262 3.06 -22.98 1.88
CA ASN A 262 4.52 -22.88 1.77
C ASN A 262 5.06 -21.60 1.13
N ARG A 263 4.24 -20.55 0.95
CA ARG A 263 4.70 -19.24 0.48
C ARG A 263 4.98 -18.31 1.65
N GLN A 264 5.94 -17.41 1.47
CA GLN A 264 6.25 -16.34 2.43
C GLN A 264 5.14 -15.28 2.41
N MET A 265 4.28 -15.28 3.42
CA MET A 265 3.11 -14.38 3.49
C MET A 265 3.26 -13.28 4.53
N PHE A 266 4.25 -13.38 5.41
CA PHE A 266 4.52 -12.41 6.47
C PHE A 266 5.95 -11.88 6.35
N THR A 267 6.11 -10.58 6.54
CA THR A 267 7.42 -9.93 6.63
C THR A 267 7.38 -8.90 7.75
N HIS A 268 8.35 -8.98 8.65
CA HIS A 268 8.63 -7.97 9.65
C HIS A 268 10.04 -7.43 9.41
N MET A 269 10.13 -6.18 8.98
CA MET A 269 11.39 -5.54 8.68
C MET A 269 11.83 -4.62 9.83
N THR A 270 13.10 -4.75 10.23
CA THR A 270 13.63 -4.12 11.44
C THR A 270 15.16 -3.97 11.36
N ARG A 271 15.71 -2.96 12.03
CA ARG A 271 17.17 -2.87 12.26
C ARG A 271 17.59 -3.66 13.49
N VAL A 272 18.79 -4.21 13.41
CA VAL A 272 19.45 -4.89 14.53
C VAL A 272 20.05 -3.84 15.47
N THR A 273 19.72 -3.89 16.76
CA THR A 273 20.25 -2.96 17.77
C THR A 273 21.42 -3.55 18.54
N ALA A 274 21.44 -4.87 18.73
CA ALA A 274 22.54 -5.60 19.35
C ALA A 274 22.60 -7.04 18.80
N VAL A 275 23.76 -7.68 18.93
CA VAL A 275 23.97 -9.05 18.47
C VAL A 275 24.81 -9.81 19.49
N GLY A 276 24.46 -11.06 19.75
CA GLY A 276 25.25 -12.03 20.48
C GLY A 276 25.63 -13.24 19.62
N PRO A 277 26.19 -14.30 20.22
CA PRO A 277 26.60 -15.49 19.47
C PRO A 277 25.45 -16.18 18.71
N ASP A 278 24.27 -16.27 19.32
CA ASP A 278 23.11 -17.01 18.83
C ASP A 278 21.82 -16.17 18.89
N TRP A 279 21.91 -14.86 19.07
CA TRP A 279 20.75 -13.99 19.16
C TRP A 279 20.98 -12.62 18.52
N VAL A 280 19.88 -11.99 18.12
CA VAL A 280 19.82 -10.59 17.69
C VAL A 280 18.77 -9.85 18.51
N GLU A 281 19.06 -8.60 18.85
CA GLU A 281 18.09 -7.64 19.37
C GLU A 281 17.62 -6.76 18.20
N ILE A 282 16.31 -6.51 18.11
CA ILE A 282 15.68 -5.77 17.03
C ILE A 282 15.09 -4.45 17.53
N GLU A 283 15.07 -3.41 16.69
CA GLU A 283 14.71 -2.05 17.10
C GLU A 283 13.23 -1.88 17.44
N ARG A 284 12.38 -2.65 16.77
CA ARG A 284 10.94 -2.62 16.96
C ARG A 284 10.44 -3.97 17.48
N PRO A 285 9.57 -3.99 18.50
CA PRO A 285 9.01 -5.22 19.03
C PRO A 285 8.25 -6.04 17.98
N LEU A 286 8.24 -7.35 18.15
CA LEU A 286 7.37 -8.23 17.37
C LEU A 286 5.89 -7.84 17.57
N HIS A 287 5.15 -7.74 16.48
CA HIS A 287 3.73 -7.37 16.51
C HIS A 287 2.80 -8.58 16.37
N VAL A 288 3.33 -9.79 16.33
CA VAL A 288 2.62 -11.08 16.39
C VAL A 288 3.49 -12.08 17.12
N ASP A 289 2.88 -13.10 17.70
CA ASP A 289 3.63 -14.25 18.19
C ASP A 289 4.25 -15.00 17.00
N VAL A 290 5.48 -15.46 17.17
CA VAL A 290 6.25 -16.19 16.17
C VAL A 290 6.33 -17.65 16.59
N SER A 291 5.65 -18.52 15.82
CA SER A 291 5.69 -19.97 16.01
C SER A 291 6.66 -20.62 15.04
N LEU A 292 7.41 -21.63 15.52
CA LEU A 292 8.30 -22.42 14.67
C LEU A 292 7.54 -23.24 13.60
N LEU A 293 6.23 -23.44 13.77
CA LEU A 293 5.36 -24.06 12.77
C LEU A 293 5.45 -23.35 11.41
N PHE A 294 5.59 -22.02 11.43
CA PHE A 294 5.61 -21.17 10.24
C PHE A 294 7.01 -20.99 9.64
N LYS A 295 7.99 -21.80 10.07
CA LYS A 295 9.39 -21.77 9.59
C LYS A 295 9.99 -20.36 9.57
N PRO A 296 9.95 -19.63 10.70
CA PRO A 296 10.46 -18.26 10.78
C PRO A 296 11.93 -18.18 10.38
N THR A 297 12.22 -17.32 9.42
CA THR A 297 13.53 -17.21 8.79
C THR A 297 13.96 -15.75 8.70
N VAL A 298 15.24 -15.48 8.96
CA VAL A 298 15.86 -14.17 8.88
C VAL A 298 16.65 -14.04 7.58
N TYR A 299 16.42 -12.94 6.87
CA TYR A 299 17.13 -12.57 5.65
C TYR A 299 17.82 -11.21 5.80
N ARG A 300 18.92 -11.03 5.07
CA ARG A 300 19.57 -9.72 4.91
C ARG A 300 18.70 -8.85 4.00
N SER A 301 18.43 -7.61 4.40
CA SER A 301 17.62 -6.68 3.60
C SER A 301 18.47 -5.75 2.73
N SER A 302 19.47 -6.28 2.02
CA SER A 302 20.42 -5.49 1.22
C SER A 302 20.09 -5.41 -0.27
N ASN A 303 19.11 -6.17 -0.77
CA ASN A 303 18.78 -6.24 -2.20
C ASN A 303 17.28 -6.00 -2.43
N PHE A 304 16.78 -4.83 -2.02
CA PHE A 304 15.50 -4.38 -2.54
C PHE A 304 15.65 -4.15 -4.05
N LYS A 305 14.86 -4.89 -4.82
CA LYS A 305 14.95 -4.88 -6.29
C LYS A 305 14.56 -3.53 -6.87
N VAL A 306 13.52 -2.93 -6.30
CA VAL A 306 13.08 -1.58 -6.65
C VAL A 306 12.98 -0.73 -5.39
N ALA A 307 13.81 0.30 -5.30
CA ALA A 307 13.79 1.24 -4.17
C ALA A 307 13.90 2.69 -4.62
N GLY A 308 13.37 3.62 -3.83
CA GLY A 308 13.53 5.06 -4.08
C GLY A 308 12.82 5.56 -5.33
N VAL A 309 11.73 4.92 -5.75
CA VAL A 309 10.95 5.33 -6.93
C VAL A 309 9.97 6.43 -6.55
N GLY A 310 9.86 7.47 -7.39
CA GLY A 310 8.99 8.62 -7.12
C GLY A 310 8.07 8.99 -8.27
N VAL A 311 6.84 9.38 -7.96
CA VAL A 311 5.95 10.12 -8.88
C VAL A 311 5.40 11.34 -8.15
N GLU A 312 5.69 12.54 -8.66
CA GLU A 312 5.37 13.76 -7.93
C GLU A 312 5.07 14.98 -8.81
N ASP A 313 4.31 15.91 -8.23
CA ASP A 313 4.06 17.25 -8.79
C ASP A 313 3.43 17.25 -10.18
N LEU A 314 2.48 16.35 -10.44
CA LEU A 314 1.89 16.19 -11.77
C LEU A 314 0.45 15.65 -11.73
N GLN A 315 -0.24 15.79 -12.84
CA GLN A 315 -1.51 15.12 -13.11
C GLN A 315 -1.27 13.91 -14.01
N ILE A 316 -2.01 12.84 -13.76
CA ILE A 316 -2.18 11.68 -14.63
C ILE A 316 -3.64 11.69 -15.10
N GLU A 317 -3.86 11.65 -16.41
CA GLU A 317 -5.20 11.72 -16.99
C GLU A 317 -5.37 10.62 -18.04
N PHE A 318 -6.56 10.03 -18.04
CA PHE A 318 -7.01 9.09 -19.06
C PHE A 318 -8.17 9.65 -19.89
N PRO A 319 -8.38 9.14 -21.11
CA PRO A 319 -9.58 9.40 -21.88
C PRO A 319 -10.83 9.15 -21.05
N TRP A 320 -11.76 10.10 -21.06
CA TRP A 320 -13.06 9.86 -20.45
C TRP A 320 -13.80 8.76 -21.21
N THR A 321 -14.19 7.71 -20.49
CA THR A 321 -15.02 6.62 -20.98
C THR A 321 -16.06 6.28 -19.91
N PRO A 322 -17.25 5.77 -20.26
CA PRO A 322 -18.08 5.08 -19.27
C PRO A 322 -17.25 4.02 -18.55
N TYR A 323 -17.36 3.93 -17.23
CA TYR A 323 -16.69 2.87 -16.51
C TYR A 323 -17.33 1.53 -16.88
N LEU A 324 -16.51 0.57 -17.30
CA LEU A 324 -17.00 -0.73 -17.75
C LEU A 324 -17.50 -1.62 -16.59
N GLY A 325 -17.58 -1.15 -15.35
CA GLY A 325 -18.14 -1.96 -14.27
C GLY A 325 -17.17 -2.98 -13.67
N HIS A 326 -17.64 -3.63 -12.61
CA HIS A 326 -16.80 -4.38 -11.68
C HIS A 326 -16.09 -5.56 -12.36
N HIS A 327 -14.75 -5.51 -12.38
CA HIS A 327 -13.86 -6.51 -12.99
C HIS A 327 -13.85 -6.54 -14.52
N GLU A 328 -14.23 -5.46 -15.19
CA GLU A 328 -14.29 -5.37 -16.66
C GLU A 328 -13.31 -4.34 -17.23
N GLU A 329 -12.37 -3.87 -16.41
CA GLU A 329 -11.51 -2.73 -16.71
C GLU A 329 -10.61 -3.00 -17.93
N PRO A 330 -10.57 -2.09 -18.92
CA PRO A 330 -9.57 -2.13 -19.99
C PRO A 330 -8.16 -1.78 -19.47
N GLY A 331 -8.05 -1.30 -18.23
CA GLY A 331 -6.80 -1.08 -17.55
C GLY A 331 -6.26 0.33 -17.72
N TYR A 332 -7.11 1.36 -17.62
CA TYR A 332 -6.67 2.73 -17.34
C TYR A 332 -6.24 2.84 -15.87
N ASN A 333 -5.19 2.10 -15.53
CA ASN A 333 -4.63 2.04 -14.19
C ASN A 333 -3.44 2.99 -14.10
N ALA A 334 -3.44 3.94 -13.16
CA ALA A 334 -2.38 4.96 -13.10
C ALA A 334 -1.04 4.42 -12.61
N ILE A 335 -0.95 4.05 -11.33
CA ILE A 335 0.33 3.70 -10.72
C ILE A 335 0.25 2.28 -10.14
N GLU A 336 1.24 1.46 -10.46
CA GLU A 336 1.47 0.18 -9.80
C GLU A 336 2.89 0.09 -9.26
N TYR A 337 3.01 0.05 -7.93
CA TYR A 337 4.26 -0.26 -7.25
C TYR A 337 4.24 -1.72 -6.81
N GLU A 338 4.97 -2.57 -7.53
CA GLU A 338 5.22 -3.97 -7.16
C GLU A 338 6.67 -4.12 -6.66
N ALA A 339 6.84 -4.80 -5.51
CA ALA A 339 8.14 -5.00 -4.87
C ALA A 339 8.94 -3.71 -4.59
N ALA A 340 8.23 -2.58 -4.43
CA ALA A 340 8.82 -1.27 -4.21
C ALA A 340 9.08 -1.01 -2.73
N VAL A 341 10.21 -0.39 -2.43
CA VAL A 341 10.61 -0.03 -1.07
C VAL A 341 11.04 1.43 -0.99
N ASN A 342 10.69 2.12 0.10
CA ASN A 342 11.06 3.53 0.28
C ASN A 342 10.73 4.37 -0.96
N SER A 343 9.58 4.12 -1.57
CA SER A 343 9.10 4.80 -2.78
C SER A 343 7.92 5.70 -2.44
N TRP A 344 7.58 6.64 -3.31
CA TRP A 344 6.55 7.62 -3.00
C TRP A 344 5.71 8.09 -4.19
N VAL A 345 4.47 8.44 -3.89
CA VAL A 345 3.61 9.23 -4.76
C VAL A 345 3.20 10.48 -3.99
N ARG A 346 3.52 11.68 -4.47
CA ARG A 346 3.13 12.91 -3.74
C ARG A 346 2.72 14.09 -4.60
N ARG A 347 1.69 14.82 -4.18
CA ARG A 347 1.16 16.01 -4.90
C ARG A 347 0.73 15.65 -6.32
N VAL A 348 -0.05 14.58 -6.44
CA VAL A 348 -0.50 14.01 -7.72
C VAL A 348 -2.01 14.06 -7.85
N ARG A 349 -2.52 14.46 -9.01
CA ARG A 349 -3.94 14.33 -9.36
C ARG A 349 -4.12 13.20 -10.38
N ILE A 350 -5.09 12.31 -10.16
CA ILE A 350 -5.42 11.20 -11.06
C ILE A 350 -6.86 11.37 -11.54
N LEU A 351 -7.04 11.49 -12.86
CA LEU A 351 -8.34 11.73 -13.50
C LEU A 351 -8.75 10.58 -14.42
N ASN A 352 -10.03 10.19 -14.32
CA ASN A 352 -10.68 9.20 -15.19
C ASN A 352 -10.07 7.79 -15.14
N ALA A 353 -9.47 7.41 -14.01
CA ALA A 353 -8.83 6.11 -13.85
C ALA A 353 -9.85 4.97 -13.64
N ASP A 354 -9.55 3.80 -14.19
CA ASP A 354 -10.16 2.55 -13.76
C ASP A 354 -9.62 2.14 -12.39
N SER A 355 -8.29 2.25 -12.19
CA SER A 355 -7.66 2.13 -10.89
C SER A 355 -6.61 3.22 -10.69
N GLY A 356 -6.58 3.80 -9.49
CA GLY A 356 -5.67 4.87 -9.14
C GLY A 356 -4.26 4.38 -8.83
N ILE A 357 -4.00 4.08 -7.56
CA ILE A 357 -2.69 3.67 -7.05
C ILE A 357 -2.82 2.26 -6.48
N LYS A 358 -1.97 1.35 -6.96
CA LYS A 358 -1.88 -0.01 -6.45
C LYS A 358 -0.49 -0.30 -5.94
N ILE A 359 -0.41 -0.86 -4.74
CA ILE A 359 0.84 -1.21 -4.06
C ILE A 359 0.79 -2.71 -3.78
N TYR A 360 1.76 -3.46 -4.30
CA TYR A 360 1.83 -4.92 -4.26
C TYR A 360 3.14 -5.37 -3.65
N SER A 361 3.08 -6.25 -2.64
CA SER A 361 4.27 -6.82 -2.00
C SER A 361 5.34 -5.76 -1.76
N SER A 362 4.99 -4.67 -1.10
CA SER A 362 5.83 -3.46 -1.02
C SER A 362 5.86 -2.93 0.41
N ILE A 363 6.95 -2.27 0.80
CA ILE A 363 7.17 -1.84 2.20
C ILE A 363 7.75 -0.44 2.31
N PHE A 364 7.36 0.31 3.34
CA PHE A 364 7.86 1.67 3.63
C PHE A 364 7.61 2.67 2.50
N ASN A 365 6.51 2.54 1.75
CA ASN A 365 6.15 3.52 0.73
C ASN A 365 5.20 4.58 1.28
N THR A 366 5.27 5.79 0.75
CA THR A 366 4.40 6.90 1.14
C THR A 366 3.59 7.44 -0.04
N VAL A 367 2.27 7.45 0.09
CA VAL A 367 1.35 8.18 -0.79
C VAL A 367 0.83 9.39 -0.01
N SER A 368 1.06 10.62 -0.49
CA SER A 368 0.72 11.84 0.26
C SER A 368 0.24 12.99 -0.65
N ASP A 369 -0.83 13.69 -0.30
CA ASP A 369 -1.41 14.79 -1.09
C ASP A 369 -1.79 14.31 -2.50
N VAL A 370 -2.73 13.37 -2.56
CA VAL A 370 -3.24 12.81 -3.83
C VAL A 370 -4.72 13.14 -4.01
N GLU A 371 -5.10 13.49 -5.24
CA GLU A 371 -6.48 13.81 -5.60
C GLU A 371 -6.98 12.85 -6.68
N PHE A 372 -8.18 12.30 -6.49
CA PHE A 372 -8.86 11.45 -7.46
C PHE A 372 -10.12 12.14 -7.96
N GLY A 373 -10.33 12.11 -9.28
CA GLY A 373 -11.49 12.74 -9.87
C GLY A 373 -11.90 12.17 -11.22
N VAL A 374 -13.06 12.64 -11.68
CA VAL A 374 -13.56 12.42 -13.02
C VAL A 374 -13.87 13.73 -13.71
N THR A 375 -13.56 13.81 -15.00
CA THR A 375 -13.77 14.99 -15.85
C THR A 375 -14.08 14.55 -17.29
N PRO A 376 -15.00 15.21 -18.01
CA PRO A 376 -15.74 16.41 -17.60
C PRO A 376 -16.98 16.13 -16.73
N LYS A 377 -17.35 14.87 -16.56
CA LYS A 377 -18.55 14.45 -15.82
C LYS A 377 -18.35 13.05 -15.21
N PRO A 378 -19.22 12.64 -14.26
CA PRO A 378 -19.18 11.28 -13.73
C PRO A 378 -19.20 10.22 -14.83
N ARG A 379 -18.41 9.17 -14.65
CA ARG A 379 -18.37 7.97 -15.50
C ARG A 379 -19.53 7.03 -15.14
N ARG A 380 -19.97 7.03 -13.88
CA ARG A 380 -21.19 6.36 -13.41
C ARG A 380 -22.43 6.87 -14.13
N GLY A 381 -23.44 6.02 -14.30
CA GLY A 381 -24.61 6.26 -15.13
C GLY A 381 -24.38 6.11 -16.64
N GLY A 382 -23.12 5.97 -17.08
CA GLY A 382 -22.79 5.66 -18.46
C GLY A 382 -23.23 4.24 -18.85
N ARG A 383 -23.66 4.05 -20.10
CA ARG A 383 -23.99 2.73 -20.65
C ARG A 383 -22.79 2.17 -21.41
N TRP A 384 -22.54 0.90 -21.22
CA TRP A 384 -21.43 0.19 -21.87
C TRP A 384 -21.81 -1.26 -22.15
N TYR A 385 -21.04 -1.90 -23.02
CA TYR A 385 -21.15 -3.34 -23.29
C TYR A 385 -19.93 -4.03 -22.73
N GLY A 386 -20.15 -5.01 -21.87
CA GLY A 386 -19.04 -5.77 -21.30
C GLY A 386 -18.49 -6.87 -22.17
N ARG A 387 -17.53 -7.61 -21.62
CA ARG A 387 -16.97 -8.78 -22.30
C ARG A 387 -18.06 -9.80 -22.67
N ASN A 388 -19.12 -9.88 -21.87
CA ASN A 388 -20.30 -10.70 -22.14
C ASN A 388 -21.27 -10.09 -23.18
N LYS A 389 -20.98 -8.92 -23.75
CA LYS A 389 -21.82 -8.15 -24.70
C LYS A 389 -23.22 -7.81 -24.17
N VAL A 390 -23.40 -7.82 -22.86
CA VAL A 390 -24.63 -7.35 -22.22
C VAL A 390 -24.47 -5.87 -21.88
N MET A 391 -25.49 -5.08 -22.22
CA MET A 391 -25.53 -3.67 -21.89
C MET A 391 -25.76 -3.49 -20.39
N GLN A 392 -24.88 -2.73 -19.74
CA GLN A 392 -24.94 -2.45 -18.32
C GLN A 392 -24.80 -0.93 -18.09
N THR A 393 -25.24 -0.48 -16.93
CA THR A 393 -25.05 0.90 -16.48
C THR A 393 -23.95 0.92 -15.43
N ALA A 394 -22.95 1.79 -15.60
CA ALA A 394 -21.86 1.95 -14.66
C ALA A 394 -22.39 2.44 -13.30
N GLU A 395 -22.23 1.67 -12.23
CA GLU A 395 -22.68 2.09 -10.89
C GLU A 395 -21.69 3.04 -10.21
N LYS A 396 -20.41 2.89 -10.55
CA LYS A 396 -19.28 3.63 -10.00
C LYS A 396 -18.50 4.34 -11.12
N ASP A 397 -17.51 5.14 -10.73
CA ASP A 397 -16.62 5.87 -11.63
C ASP A 397 -15.32 5.13 -11.93
N GLY A 398 -15.00 4.11 -11.13
CA GLY A 398 -13.84 3.23 -11.30
C GLY A 398 -13.89 2.06 -10.33
N HIS A 399 -12.83 1.26 -10.36
CA HIS A 399 -12.68 0.08 -9.53
C HIS A 399 -12.01 0.40 -8.19
N MET A 400 -10.73 0.80 -8.19
CA MET A 400 -9.93 1.07 -6.99
C MET A 400 -9.35 2.48 -6.98
N ALA A 401 -9.49 3.24 -5.90
CA ALA A 401 -8.73 4.50 -5.76
C ALA A 401 -7.32 4.21 -5.25
N ILE A 402 -7.18 3.67 -4.04
CA ILE A 402 -5.89 3.29 -3.44
C ILE A 402 -6.01 1.87 -2.89
N ALA A 403 -5.16 0.97 -3.39
CA ALA A 403 -5.22 -0.44 -3.04
C ALA A 403 -3.85 -1.00 -2.63
N LEU A 404 -3.79 -1.58 -1.44
CA LEU A 404 -2.61 -2.21 -0.86
C LEU A 404 -2.86 -3.72 -0.81
N HIS A 405 -2.22 -4.41 -1.73
CA HIS A 405 -2.45 -5.82 -2.00
C HIS A 405 -1.23 -6.67 -1.66
N TRP A 406 -1.52 -7.94 -1.37
CA TRP A 406 -0.56 -9.05 -1.38
C TRP A 406 0.75 -8.73 -0.64
N ALA A 407 0.74 -8.92 0.68
CA ALA A 407 1.92 -8.81 1.54
C ALA A 407 2.57 -7.42 1.45
N SER A 408 1.75 -6.37 1.44
CA SER A 408 2.21 -4.98 1.56
C SER A 408 2.23 -4.56 3.01
N PHE A 409 3.38 -4.09 3.49
CA PHE A 409 3.63 -3.83 4.92
C PHE A 409 4.09 -2.40 5.17
N ASP A 410 3.73 -1.84 6.33
CA ASP A 410 4.30 -0.57 6.81
C ASP A 410 4.29 0.57 5.76
N ASN A 411 3.24 0.67 4.93
CA ASN A 411 3.07 1.77 3.99
C ASN A 411 2.19 2.88 4.61
N LEU A 412 2.48 4.14 4.27
CA LEU A 412 1.71 5.30 4.72
C LEU A 412 0.95 5.91 3.55
N ILE A 413 -0.37 6.01 3.71
CA ILE A 413 -1.28 6.72 2.82
C ILE A 413 -1.85 7.89 3.61
N GLU A 414 -1.59 9.12 3.19
CA GLU A 414 -2.11 10.29 3.87
C GLU A 414 -2.58 11.41 2.92
N LYS A 415 -3.41 12.32 3.42
CA LYS A 415 -3.80 13.54 2.68
C LYS A 415 -4.38 13.23 1.31
N PHE A 416 -5.26 12.24 1.24
CA PHE A 416 -5.93 11.87 0.00
C PHE A 416 -7.29 12.55 -0.09
N ASN A 417 -7.69 12.93 -1.30
CA ASN A 417 -9.00 13.49 -1.61
C ASN A 417 -9.68 12.67 -2.71
N ILE A 418 -10.80 12.04 -2.38
CA ILE A 418 -11.65 11.23 -3.27
C ILE A 418 -13.08 11.80 -3.28
N THR A 419 -13.24 13.13 -3.22
CA THR A 419 -14.57 13.75 -3.28
C THR A 419 -15.13 13.84 -4.70
N ASN A 420 -14.26 13.76 -5.71
CA ASN A 420 -14.64 13.99 -7.12
C ASN A 420 -14.76 12.68 -7.93
N ALA A 421 -14.82 11.52 -7.29
CA ALA A 421 -15.03 10.22 -7.92
C ALA A 421 -15.61 9.23 -6.89
N ILE A 422 -16.29 8.19 -7.35
CA ILE A 422 -16.75 7.09 -6.49
C ILE A 422 -16.24 5.78 -7.06
N PHE A 423 -15.57 4.96 -6.26
CA PHE A 423 -14.99 3.69 -6.69
C PHE A 423 -15.81 2.51 -6.12
N TYR A 424 -15.54 1.28 -6.58
CA TYR A 424 -16.04 0.09 -5.87
C TYR A 424 -15.26 -0.13 -4.57
N HIS A 425 -13.97 0.19 -4.60
CA HIS A 425 -13.02 0.04 -3.51
C HIS A 425 -12.21 1.33 -3.36
N GLU A 426 -12.69 2.29 -2.57
CA GLU A 426 -11.97 3.56 -2.37
C GLU A 426 -10.61 3.33 -1.71
N LEU A 427 -10.59 2.67 -0.56
CA LEU A 427 -9.37 2.32 0.16
C LEU A 427 -9.39 0.84 0.48
N LEU A 428 -8.44 0.09 -0.07
CA LEU A 428 -8.42 -1.36 0.02
C LEU A 428 -7.12 -1.86 0.64
N VAL A 429 -7.25 -2.81 1.58
CA VAL A 429 -6.17 -3.68 2.05
C VAL A 429 -6.55 -5.14 1.80
N ALA A 430 -5.62 -5.93 1.25
CA ALA A 430 -5.90 -7.32 0.88
C ALA A 430 -4.69 -8.22 1.03
N GLY A 431 -4.95 -9.53 1.14
CA GLY A 431 -3.92 -10.57 1.00
C GLY A 431 -2.73 -10.39 1.93
N TYR A 432 -2.90 -10.64 3.22
CA TYR A 432 -1.88 -10.55 4.28
C TYR A 432 -1.28 -9.16 4.51
N SER A 433 -1.71 -8.13 3.77
CA SER A 433 -1.20 -6.76 3.96
C SER A 433 -1.54 -6.25 5.36
N ALA A 434 -0.54 -5.67 6.03
CA ALA A 434 -0.61 -5.30 7.44
C ALA A 434 0.30 -4.11 7.79
N HIS A 435 0.04 -3.44 8.92
CA HIS A 435 0.76 -2.26 9.40
C HIS A 435 0.74 -1.07 8.45
N ASN A 436 -0.18 -1.07 7.49
CA ASN A 436 -0.39 0.09 6.65
C ASN A 436 -1.24 1.12 7.40
N VAL A 437 -0.99 2.39 7.13
CA VAL A 437 -1.68 3.52 7.75
C VAL A 437 -2.38 4.32 6.67
N PHE A 438 -3.66 4.62 6.90
CA PHE A 438 -4.44 5.58 6.15
C PHE A 438 -4.82 6.73 7.07
N ALA A 439 -4.40 7.96 6.74
CA ALA A 439 -4.54 9.12 7.60
C ALA A 439 -4.98 10.40 6.86
N ASN A 440 -5.66 11.31 7.55
CA ASN A 440 -5.93 12.68 7.06
C ASN A 440 -6.58 12.73 5.67
N GLY A 441 -7.55 11.87 5.41
CA GLY A 441 -8.18 11.74 4.09
C GLY A 441 -9.60 12.28 4.04
N THR A 442 -10.11 12.53 2.84
CA THR A 442 -11.49 13.01 2.64
C THR A 442 -12.13 12.35 1.42
N GLY A 443 -13.41 11.99 1.51
CA GLY A 443 -14.17 11.47 0.38
C GLY A 443 -15.67 11.45 0.65
N ILE A 444 -16.47 11.19 -0.39
CA ILE A 444 -17.93 11.19 -0.26
C ILE A 444 -18.43 9.86 0.30
N ASP A 445 -18.09 8.74 -0.33
CA ASP A 445 -18.61 7.39 -0.01
C ASP A 445 -17.44 6.40 0.18
N ILE A 446 -16.50 6.73 1.08
CA ILE A 446 -15.29 5.90 1.25
C ILE A 446 -15.65 4.53 1.84
N CYS A 447 -15.36 3.47 1.08
CA CYS A 447 -15.28 2.11 1.59
C CYS A 447 -13.89 1.83 2.19
N LEU A 448 -13.83 1.39 3.46
CA LEU A 448 -12.62 0.86 4.11
C LEU A 448 -12.55 -0.66 3.91
N ASP A 449 -12.16 -1.08 2.72
CA ASP A 449 -12.26 -2.47 2.28
C ASP A 449 -11.12 -3.33 2.84
N HIS A 450 -11.48 -4.29 3.69
CA HIS A 450 -10.61 -5.42 4.05
C HIS A 450 -10.97 -6.60 3.17
N HIS A 451 -10.33 -6.64 2.00
CA HIS A 451 -10.60 -7.68 1.02
C HIS A 451 -10.08 -9.04 1.49
N GLY A 452 -10.46 -10.09 0.77
CA GLY A 452 -10.07 -11.46 1.10
C GLY A 452 -8.56 -11.66 1.31
N GLY A 453 -8.24 -12.67 2.12
CA GLY A 453 -6.86 -13.11 2.35
C GLY A 453 -6.20 -12.59 3.61
N ALA A 454 -6.94 -12.50 4.71
CA ALA A 454 -6.43 -12.18 6.05
C ALA A 454 -5.57 -10.89 6.16
N PRO A 455 -5.95 -9.75 5.55
CA PRO A 455 -5.36 -8.47 5.95
C PRO A 455 -5.63 -8.24 7.45
N HIS A 456 -4.64 -7.70 8.16
CA HIS A 456 -4.69 -7.56 9.62
C HIS A 456 -3.88 -6.34 10.05
N ASN A 457 -4.13 -5.83 11.25
CA ASN A 457 -3.32 -4.76 11.86
C ASN A 457 -3.07 -3.56 10.94
N ASN A 458 -4.08 -3.06 10.21
CA ASN A 458 -4.01 -1.81 9.44
C ASN A 458 -4.71 -0.69 10.22
N LEU A 459 -4.18 0.53 10.16
CA LEU A 459 -4.70 1.70 10.86
C LEU A 459 -5.44 2.63 9.90
N TRP A 460 -6.62 3.06 10.32
CA TRP A 460 -7.45 4.07 9.65
C TRP A 460 -7.70 5.17 10.67
N THR A 461 -7.24 6.39 10.40
CA THR A 461 -7.36 7.51 11.34
C THR A 461 -7.63 8.83 10.60
N ASP A 462 -8.38 9.75 11.22
CA ASP A 462 -8.62 11.09 10.66
C ASP A 462 -9.13 11.08 9.20
N ILE A 463 -10.13 10.23 8.91
CA ILE A 463 -10.78 10.15 7.59
C ILE A 463 -12.15 10.84 7.67
N ASP A 464 -12.32 11.90 6.88
CA ASP A 464 -13.56 12.67 6.78
C ASP A 464 -14.48 12.09 5.68
N LEU A 465 -15.69 11.71 6.09
CA LEU A 465 -16.75 11.16 5.24
C LEU A 465 -17.79 12.24 4.96
N VAL A 466 -17.63 12.96 3.85
CA VAL A 466 -18.40 14.17 3.55
C VAL A 466 -19.89 13.86 3.32
N ARG A 467 -20.27 12.68 2.77
CA ARG A 467 -21.66 12.15 2.68
C ARG A 467 -21.73 10.63 2.43
N ALA A 468 -21.84 9.81 3.47
CA ALA A 468 -21.94 8.36 3.28
C ALA A 468 -23.31 7.93 2.71
N HIS A 469 -23.32 7.21 1.58
CA HIS A 469 -24.55 6.74 0.90
C HIS A 469 -24.72 5.21 0.97
N ASN A 470 -23.66 4.44 1.25
CA ASN A 470 -23.70 2.99 1.29
C ASN A 470 -23.75 2.42 2.72
N PRO A 471 -24.78 1.64 3.11
CA PRO A 471 -24.89 1.06 4.46
C PRO A 471 -23.87 -0.06 4.75
N ALA A 472 -23.13 -0.56 3.76
CA ALA A 472 -21.96 -1.42 3.97
C ALA A 472 -20.67 -0.62 4.26
N CYS A 473 -20.69 0.70 4.03
CA CYS A 473 -19.56 1.62 4.19
C CYS A 473 -19.72 2.54 5.43
N ILE A 474 -20.71 2.28 6.26
CA ILE A 474 -20.91 2.94 7.56
C ILE A 474 -21.00 1.81 8.58
N PRO A 475 -20.20 1.79 9.66
CA PRO A 475 -20.58 1.03 10.85
C PRO A 475 -21.96 1.57 11.23
N ARG A 476 -23.03 0.76 11.09
CA ARG A 476 -24.36 1.15 11.57
C ARG A 476 -24.27 1.31 13.09
N THR A 477 -23.87 2.51 13.53
CA THR A 477 -24.03 3.21 14.80
C THR A 477 -22.90 4.26 14.93
N LEU A 478 -23.13 5.46 14.42
CA LEU A 478 -22.57 6.68 15.04
C LEU A 478 -23.76 7.48 15.57
N PRO A 479 -23.96 7.62 16.89
CA PRO A 479 -24.48 8.89 17.37
C PRO A 479 -23.44 9.95 17.04
N ALA A 480 -23.89 11.13 16.61
CA ALA A 480 -23.06 12.32 16.64
C ALA A 480 -22.52 12.48 18.06
N ALA A 481 -21.26 12.14 18.28
CA ALA A 481 -20.57 12.47 19.51
C ALA A 481 -20.15 13.94 19.38
N HIS A 482 -20.81 14.81 20.13
CA HIS A 482 -20.25 16.14 20.41
C HIS A 482 -18.87 15.95 21.03
N LEU A 483 -17.84 16.37 20.29
CA LEU A 483 -16.48 16.51 20.77
C LEU A 483 -16.49 17.52 21.93
N THR A 484 -16.18 17.06 23.14
CA THR A 484 -15.62 17.92 24.19
C THR A 484 -14.14 17.56 24.36
N PRO A 485 -13.24 18.55 24.48
CA PRO A 485 -11.81 18.31 24.42
C PRO A 485 -11.31 17.74 25.74
N ALA A 486 -10.96 16.45 25.76
CA ALA A 486 -10.18 15.89 26.87
C ALA A 486 -8.66 16.07 26.69
N CYS A 487 -8.22 16.48 25.50
CA CYS A 487 -6.82 16.81 25.21
C CYS A 487 -6.81 18.01 24.24
N ALA A 488 -6.89 19.22 24.81
CA ALA A 488 -6.63 20.47 24.10
C ALA A 488 -5.27 21.00 24.53
N TRP A 489 -4.35 21.14 23.57
CA TRP A 489 -3.26 22.11 23.57
C TRP A 489 -3.02 22.58 22.14
#